data_AF-A0AAD7X4Q3-F1
#
_entry.id   AF-A0AAD7X4Q3-F1
#
_cell.length_a   1.000
_cell.length_b   1.000
_cell.length_c   1.000
_cell.angle_alpha   90.00
_cell.angle_beta   90.00
_cell.angle_gamma   90.00
#
_symmetry.space_group_name_H-M   'P 1'
#
loop_
_entity.id
_entity.type
_entity.pdbx_description
1 polymer ?
#
loop_
_entity_poly.entity_id
_entity_poly.type
_entity_poly.pdbx_seq_one_letter_code
_entity_poly.pdbx_strand_id
1 'polypeptide(L)'
;MRYRLQQDAKKTLPSDLPVLLERRTALRRRIQKFRDLQAVYMPATLPLLSQVPQARTDVEHIESVRLGLPSDVATAHRAVVCSDDVIKLELRLREAQCRDSLQDVRNKLHTLDHLYKYKRANVRNQGPNTRAQAELAQQRVRRDRAAARYRRARQARLNLEGPGAWELEFQILHDEDVRGVGDDEPQSVLQGHRQSASSGVGEGRKKMSWIWNASDKSGDQAHVESLRIEWLKARARALRWQEETELLPEEMRRVLAAMESEESHWETCAAQVRTDVSEEVQEGLTAYALDQARIFRAMRDTFVSVCYKQVVAAGGGKDEEWRSGSTLITLPPAILPHDVQQPVDESDLHIP
;
A
#
# COMPACT_ATOMS: atom_id res chain seq x y z
N MET A 1 -20.94 5.56 -18.04
CA MET A 1 -21.12 5.46 -19.51
C MET A 1 -20.06 6.24 -20.26
N ARG A 2 -19.91 7.54 -19.99
CA ARG A 2 -18.89 8.42 -20.63
C ARG A 2 -17.46 7.90 -20.60
N TYR A 3 -16.96 7.50 -19.43
CA TYR A 3 -15.60 6.93 -19.33
C TYR A 3 -15.37 5.70 -20.20
N ARG A 4 -16.39 4.83 -20.31
CA ARG A 4 -16.30 3.63 -21.15
C ARG A 4 -16.19 4.04 -22.62
N LEU A 5 -17.02 4.99 -23.06
CA LEU A 5 -16.98 5.48 -24.44
C LEU A 5 -15.68 6.21 -24.77
N GLN A 6 -15.09 6.95 -23.83
CA GLN A 6 -13.76 7.56 -24.01
C GLN A 6 -12.67 6.50 -24.19
N GLN A 7 -12.70 5.43 -23.39
CA GLN A 7 -11.74 4.32 -23.50
C GLN A 7 -11.95 3.51 -24.78
N ASP A 8 -13.21 3.24 -25.14
CA ASP A 8 -13.57 2.56 -26.38
C ASP A 8 -13.11 3.41 -27.59
N ALA A 9 -13.36 4.72 -27.59
CA ALA A 9 -12.94 5.65 -28.65
C ALA A 9 -11.42 5.71 -28.84
N LYS A 10 -10.62 5.53 -27.77
CA LYS A 10 -9.16 5.46 -27.86
C LYS A 10 -8.65 4.15 -28.49
N LYS A 11 -9.47 3.09 -28.46
CA LYS A 11 -9.10 1.74 -28.88
C LYS A 11 -9.87 1.28 -30.13
N THR A 12 -10.69 2.12 -30.74
CA THR A 12 -11.54 1.72 -31.87
C THR A 12 -10.73 1.46 -33.13
N LEU A 13 -10.98 0.29 -33.72
CA LEU A 13 -10.57 -0.05 -35.07
C LEU A 13 -11.59 0.50 -36.09
N PRO A 14 -11.23 0.67 -37.37
CA PRO A 14 -12.13 1.17 -38.41
C PRO A 14 -13.45 0.38 -38.53
N SER A 15 -13.41 -0.93 -38.26
CA SER A 15 -14.59 -1.82 -38.25
C SER A 15 -15.62 -1.49 -37.17
N ASP A 16 -15.18 -0.89 -36.05
CA ASP A 16 -16.01 -0.66 -34.87
C ASP A 16 -16.62 0.75 -34.84
N LEU A 17 -16.29 1.58 -35.84
CA LEU A 17 -16.74 2.96 -35.96
C LEU A 17 -18.29 3.08 -35.99
N PRO A 18 -19.05 2.23 -36.72
CA PRO A 18 -20.50 2.31 -36.71
C PRO A 18 -21.10 2.08 -35.31
N VAL A 19 -20.58 1.08 -34.57
CA VAL A 19 -21.01 0.76 -33.21
C VAL A 19 -20.71 1.92 -32.26
N LEU A 20 -19.57 2.58 -32.44
CA LEU A 20 -19.23 3.76 -31.64
C LEU A 20 -20.17 4.94 -31.94
N LEU A 21 -20.53 5.18 -33.20
CA LEU A 21 -21.48 6.22 -33.59
C LEU A 21 -22.88 5.95 -33.03
N GLU A 22 -23.36 4.71 -33.06
CA GLU A 22 -24.63 4.31 -32.41
C GLU A 22 -24.60 4.60 -30.91
N ARG A 23 -23.50 4.28 -30.23
CA ARG A 23 -23.36 4.57 -28.79
C ARG A 23 -23.32 6.08 -28.50
N ARG A 24 -22.68 6.88 -29.37
CA ARG A 24 -22.64 8.34 -29.26
C ARG A 24 -24.01 8.96 -29.47
N THR A 25 -24.75 8.52 -30.50
CA THR A 25 -26.12 9.01 -30.76
C THR A 25 -27.07 8.64 -29.62
N ALA A 26 -26.97 7.43 -29.07
CA ALA A 26 -27.73 7.03 -27.89
C ALA A 26 -27.40 7.89 -26.67
N LEU A 27 -26.12 8.21 -26.43
CA LEU A 27 -25.71 9.12 -25.35
C LEU A 27 -26.23 10.54 -25.59
N ARG A 28 -26.20 11.04 -26.83
CA ARG A 28 -26.74 12.36 -27.19
C ARG A 28 -28.23 12.45 -26.87
N ARG A 29 -29.03 11.45 -27.25
CA ARG A 29 -30.47 11.39 -26.91
C ARG A 29 -30.70 11.41 -25.40
N ARG A 30 -29.88 10.71 -24.61
CA ARG A 30 -29.98 10.71 -23.14
C ARG A 30 -29.62 12.06 -22.53
N ILE A 31 -28.61 12.74 -23.08
CA ILE A 31 -28.22 14.08 -22.63
C ILE A 31 -29.32 15.08 -22.97
N GLN A 32 -29.94 14.99 -24.15
CA GLN A 32 -31.05 15.87 -24.51
C GLN A 32 -32.24 15.69 -23.55
N LYS A 33 -32.67 14.45 -23.29
CA LYS A 33 -33.70 14.17 -22.28
C LYS A 33 -33.34 14.72 -20.90
N PHE A 34 -32.06 14.65 -20.54
CA PHE A 34 -31.58 15.24 -19.28
C PHE A 34 -31.66 16.78 -19.29
N ARG A 35 -31.36 17.43 -20.42
CA ARG A 35 -31.56 18.89 -20.59
C ARG A 35 -33.02 19.30 -20.43
N ASP A 36 -33.93 18.51 -20.98
CA ASP A 36 -35.38 18.76 -20.85
C ASP A 36 -35.81 18.70 -19.38
N LEU A 37 -35.29 17.72 -18.60
CA LEU A 37 -35.52 17.66 -17.16
C LEU A 37 -34.83 18.80 -16.40
N GLN A 38 -33.61 19.19 -16.80
CA GLN A 38 -32.93 20.35 -16.21
C GLN A 38 -33.73 21.65 -16.42
N ALA A 39 -34.45 21.79 -17.54
CA ALA A 39 -35.33 22.94 -17.77
C ALA A 39 -36.42 23.07 -16.71
N VAL A 40 -36.91 21.95 -16.19
CA VAL A 40 -37.98 21.91 -15.17
C VAL A 40 -37.41 22.12 -13.77
N TYR A 41 -36.34 21.41 -13.41
CA TYR A 41 -35.83 21.38 -12.03
C TYR A 41 -34.69 22.37 -11.75
N MET A 42 -33.98 22.86 -12.78
CA MET A 42 -32.87 23.81 -12.67
C MET A 42 -32.88 24.82 -13.83
N PRO A 43 -33.95 25.62 -13.99
CA PRO A 43 -34.14 26.47 -15.18
C PRO A 43 -33.01 27.49 -15.39
N ALA A 44 -32.46 28.03 -14.30
CA ALA A 44 -31.37 29.01 -14.34
C ALA A 44 -30.02 28.43 -14.82
N THR A 45 -29.87 27.08 -14.87
CA THR A 45 -28.64 26.46 -15.42
C THR A 45 -28.57 26.57 -16.94
N LEU A 46 -29.72 26.58 -17.64
CA LEU A 46 -29.74 26.54 -19.11
C LEU A 46 -29.14 27.80 -19.77
N PRO A 47 -29.46 29.04 -19.34
CA PRO A 47 -28.82 30.24 -19.87
C PRO A 47 -27.30 30.21 -19.67
N LEU A 48 -26.84 29.78 -18.49
CA LEU A 48 -25.42 29.67 -18.18
C LEU A 48 -24.71 28.65 -19.08
N LEU A 49 -25.36 27.50 -19.32
CA LEU A 49 -24.82 26.47 -20.20
C LEU A 49 -24.83 26.87 -21.67
N SER A 50 -25.79 27.67 -22.12
CA SER A 50 -25.84 28.18 -23.50
C SER A 50 -24.62 29.04 -23.86
N GLN A 51 -24.06 29.74 -22.86
CA GLN A 51 -22.87 30.58 -23.00
C GLN A 51 -21.58 29.76 -22.99
N VAL A 52 -21.61 28.51 -22.51
CA VAL A 52 -20.42 27.64 -22.39
C VAL A 52 -20.31 26.74 -23.63
N PRO A 53 -19.28 26.89 -24.48
CA PRO A 53 -19.11 26.06 -25.68
C PRO A 53 -19.03 24.56 -25.37
N GLN A 54 -18.48 24.21 -24.20
CA GLN A 54 -18.32 22.83 -23.73
C GLN A 54 -19.63 22.14 -23.31
N ALA A 55 -20.75 22.86 -23.23
CA ALA A 55 -22.06 22.33 -22.85
C ALA A 55 -22.97 22.03 -24.06
N ARG A 56 -22.51 22.40 -25.27
CA ARG A 56 -23.21 22.17 -26.54
C ARG A 56 -23.26 20.67 -26.90
N THR A 57 -24.36 20.23 -27.49
CA THR A 57 -24.66 18.80 -27.75
C THR A 57 -24.42 18.35 -29.20
N ASP A 58 -24.21 19.30 -30.11
CA ASP A 58 -23.87 19.14 -31.53
C ASP A 58 -22.40 18.78 -31.78
N VAL A 59 -21.63 18.52 -30.72
CA VAL A 59 -20.22 18.12 -30.81
C VAL A 59 -20.10 16.62 -31.17
N GLU A 60 -19.07 16.26 -31.95
CA GLU A 60 -18.73 14.87 -32.29
C GLU A 60 -18.41 14.03 -31.04
N HIS A 61 -17.64 14.59 -30.10
CA HIS A 61 -17.26 13.98 -28.84
C HIS A 61 -18.29 14.25 -27.74
N ILE A 62 -19.48 13.70 -27.89
CA ILE A 62 -20.59 13.87 -26.93
C ILE A 62 -20.22 13.44 -25.49
N GLU A 63 -19.24 12.54 -25.34
CA GLU A 63 -18.73 12.07 -24.05
C GLU A 63 -18.01 13.13 -23.20
N SER A 64 -17.52 14.22 -23.79
CA SER A 64 -16.83 15.32 -23.08
C SER A 64 -17.74 16.47 -22.67
N VAL A 65 -18.99 16.49 -23.16
CA VAL A 65 -19.94 17.59 -22.93
C VAL A 65 -20.24 17.80 -21.45
N ARG A 66 -20.13 19.03 -20.93
CA ARG A 66 -20.46 19.33 -19.53
C ARG A 66 -21.96 19.20 -19.27
N LEU A 67 -22.32 18.44 -18.23
CA LEU A 67 -23.72 18.22 -17.86
C LEU A 67 -24.30 19.41 -17.10
N GLY A 68 -23.47 20.21 -16.43
CA GLY A 68 -23.98 21.34 -15.64
C GLY A 68 -24.78 20.85 -14.44
N LEU A 69 -24.24 19.84 -13.75
CA LEU A 69 -24.76 19.45 -12.43
C LEU A 69 -24.38 20.54 -11.41
N PRO A 70 -25.08 20.65 -10.27
CA PRO A 70 -24.70 21.60 -9.22
C PRO A 70 -23.21 21.55 -8.84
N SER A 71 -22.60 20.35 -8.85
CA SER A 71 -21.14 20.15 -8.63
C SER A 71 -20.22 20.67 -9.75
N ASP A 72 -20.73 20.86 -10.96
CA ASP A 72 -20.01 21.45 -12.11
C ASP A 72 -20.12 22.99 -12.14
N VAL A 73 -21.09 23.56 -11.40
CA VAL A 73 -21.29 25.01 -11.31
C VAL A 73 -20.40 25.59 -10.22
N ALA A 74 -19.77 26.73 -10.52
CA ALA A 74 -18.94 27.47 -9.57
C ALA A 74 -19.75 27.83 -8.31
N THR A 75 -19.11 27.71 -7.14
CA THR A 75 -19.72 27.97 -5.83
C THR A 75 -20.43 29.32 -5.75
N ALA A 76 -19.85 30.37 -6.32
CA ALA A 76 -20.42 31.72 -6.34
C ALA A 76 -21.79 31.83 -7.03
N HIS A 77 -22.02 31.03 -8.08
CA HIS A 77 -23.28 31.07 -8.84
C HIS A 77 -24.28 30.00 -8.41
N ARG A 78 -23.87 29.04 -7.58
CA ARG A 78 -24.68 27.86 -7.24
C ARG A 78 -25.97 28.23 -6.50
N ALA A 79 -25.91 29.16 -5.55
CA ALA A 79 -27.07 29.59 -4.76
C ALA A 79 -28.13 30.34 -5.60
N VAL A 80 -27.72 30.97 -6.70
CA VAL A 80 -28.61 31.67 -7.63
C VAL A 80 -29.22 30.70 -8.65
N VAL A 81 -28.45 29.68 -9.04
CA VAL A 81 -28.76 28.80 -10.16
C VAL A 81 -29.50 27.53 -9.74
N CYS A 82 -29.20 26.99 -8.56
CA CYS A 82 -29.74 25.74 -8.04
C CYS A 82 -30.47 25.97 -6.70
N SER A 83 -31.61 25.31 -6.51
CA SER A 83 -32.25 25.26 -5.19
C SER A 83 -31.45 24.38 -4.22
N ASP A 84 -31.56 24.67 -2.93
CA ASP A 84 -30.85 23.94 -1.87
C ASP A 84 -31.21 22.44 -1.84
N ASP A 85 -32.45 22.09 -2.14
CA ASP A 85 -32.91 20.69 -2.20
C ASP A 85 -32.19 19.90 -3.29
N VAL A 86 -31.96 20.49 -4.47
CA VAL A 86 -31.25 19.83 -5.57
C VAL A 86 -29.78 19.61 -5.21
N ILE A 87 -29.17 20.55 -4.49
CA ILE A 87 -27.79 20.42 -3.97
C ILE A 87 -27.72 19.26 -2.96
N LYS A 88 -28.65 19.19 -2.01
CA LYS A 88 -28.74 18.11 -1.02
C LYS A 88 -28.98 16.74 -1.67
N LEU A 89 -29.83 16.68 -2.69
CA LEU A 89 -30.07 15.46 -3.46
C LEU A 89 -28.82 15.00 -4.21
N GLU A 90 -28.09 15.93 -4.85
CA GLU A 90 -26.83 15.57 -5.49
C GLU A 90 -25.80 15.09 -4.46
N LEU A 91 -25.70 15.74 -3.31
CA LEU A 91 -24.76 15.34 -2.25
C LEU A 91 -25.01 13.89 -1.81
N ARG A 92 -26.28 13.54 -1.51
CA ARG A 92 -26.68 12.16 -1.16
C ARG A 92 -26.38 11.17 -2.28
N LEU A 93 -26.60 11.57 -3.54
CA LEU A 93 -26.26 10.75 -4.69
C LEU A 93 -24.74 10.52 -4.80
N ARG A 94 -23.91 11.53 -4.52
CA ARG A 94 -22.43 11.40 -4.57
C ARG A 94 -21.91 10.52 -3.45
N GLU A 95 -22.46 10.65 -2.25
CA GLU A 95 -22.15 9.77 -1.13
C GLU A 95 -22.42 8.30 -1.46
N ALA A 96 -23.63 8.00 -1.96
CA ALA A 96 -23.98 6.65 -2.42
C ALA A 96 -23.06 6.17 -3.55
N GLN A 97 -22.79 7.02 -4.55
CA GLN A 97 -21.86 6.68 -5.63
C GLN A 97 -20.45 6.37 -5.14
N CYS A 98 -19.96 7.08 -4.11
CA CYS A 98 -18.66 6.81 -3.50
C CYS A 98 -18.65 5.42 -2.84
N ARG A 99 -19.65 5.09 -2.01
CA ARG A 99 -19.75 3.77 -1.37
C ARG A 99 -19.87 2.65 -2.40
N ASP A 100 -20.77 2.78 -3.37
CA ASP A 100 -20.98 1.78 -4.44
C ASP A 100 -19.72 1.58 -5.27
N SER A 101 -19.02 2.66 -5.62
CA SER A 101 -17.80 2.56 -6.43
C SER A 101 -16.61 1.98 -5.67
N LEU A 102 -16.46 2.26 -4.37
CA LEU A 102 -15.48 1.58 -3.53
C LEU A 102 -15.80 0.09 -3.40
N GLN A 103 -17.07 -0.26 -3.20
CA GLN A 103 -17.48 -1.66 -3.16
C GLN A 103 -17.25 -2.37 -4.49
N ASP A 104 -17.54 -1.72 -5.61
CA ASP A 104 -17.19 -2.21 -6.94
C ASP A 104 -15.68 -2.47 -7.06
N VAL A 105 -14.82 -1.55 -6.60
CA VAL A 105 -13.35 -1.72 -6.62
C VAL A 105 -12.94 -2.94 -5.80
N ARG A 106 -13.40 -3.04 -4.54
CA ARG A 106 -13.11 -4.18 -3.64
C ARG A 106 -13.53 -5.51 -4.26
N ASN A 107 -14.76 -5.58 -4.78
CA ASN A 107 -15.29 -6.78 -5.42
C ASN A 107 -14.45 -7.20 -6.63
N LYS A 108 -13.99 -6.25 -7.46
CA LYS A 108 -13.13 -6.56 -8.61
C LYS A 108 -11.72 -6.99 -8.20
N LEU A 109 -11.14 -6.39 -7.16
CA LEU A 109 -9.86 -6.83 -6.60
C LEU A 109 -9.96 -8.26 -6.05
N HIS A 110 -11.03 -8.56 -5.30
CA HIS A 110 -11.29 -9.90 -4.80
C HIS A 110 -11.49 -10.92 -5.94
N THR A 111 -12.26 -10.56 -6.98
CA THR A 111 -12.43 -11.40 -8.17
C THR A 111 -11.08 -11.67 -8.86
N LEU A 112 -10.22 -10.65 -8.98
CA LEU A 112 -8.90 -10.78 -9.59
C LEU A 112 -8.02 -11.75 -8.79
N ASP A 113 -7.94 -11.62 -7.47
CA ASP A 113 -7.17 -12.52 -6.60
C ASP A 113 -7.63 -13.98 -6.77
N HIS A 114 -8.93 -14.23 -6.77
CA HIS A 114 -9.48 -15.56 -7.04
C HIS A 114 -9.13 -16.09 -8.43
N LEU A 115 -9.24 -15.26 -9.48
CA LEU A 115 -8.87 -15.65 -10.83
C LEU A 115 -7.37 -15.94 -10.95
N TYR A 116 -6.51 -15.22 -10.23
CA TYR A 116 -5.08 -15.49 -10.18
C TYR A 116 -4.78 -16.84 -9.53
N LYS A 117 -5.39 -17.12 -8.37
CA LYS A 117 -5.26 -18.42 -7.69
C LYS A 117 -5.75 -19.57 -8.57
N TYR A 118 -6.92 -19.40 -9.19
CA TYR A 118 -7.48 -20.37 -10.13
C TYR A 118 -6.54 -20.62 -11.32
N LYS A 119 -6.05 -19.55 -11.96
CA LYS A 119 -5.15 -19.65 -13.10
C LYS A 119 -3.86 -20.39 -12.71
N ARG A 120 -3.26 -20.05 -11.58
CA ARG A 120 -2.03 -20.68 -11.08
C ARG A 120 -2.21 -22.18 -10.83
N ALA A 121 -3.35 -22.60 -10.28
CA ALA A 121 -3.61 -24.00 -9.96
C ALA A 121 -4.00 -24.84 -11.19
N ASN A 122 -4.83 -24.27 -12.08
CA ASN A 122 -5.62 -25.07 -13.03
C ASN A 122 -5.26 -24.83 -14.51
N VAL A 123 -4.58 -23.73 -14.85
CA VAL A 123 -4.35 -23.33 -16.25
C VAL A 123 -2.93 -23.66 -16.68
N ARG A 124 -2.77 -24.70 -17.51
CA ARG A 124 -1.45 -25.16 -18.01
C ARG A 124 -1.23 -24.98 -19.52
N ASN A 125 -2.29 -25.03 -20.33
CA ASN A 125 -2.19 -25.02 -21.80
C ASN A 125 -2.35 -23.61 -22.38
N GLN A 126 -1.81 -23.38 -23.59
CA GLN A 126 -1.81 -22.06 -24.25
C GLN A 126 -3.22 -21.48 -24.45
N GLY A 127 -4.16 -22.25 -25.04
CA GLY A 127 -5.53 -21.77 -25.30
C GLY A 127 -6.28 -21.33 -24.03
N PRO A 128 -6.36 -22.18 -22.97
CA PRO A 128 -6.90 -21.79 -21.67
C PRO A 128 -6.18 -20.59 -21.02
N ASN A 129 -4.86 -20.49 -21.18
CA ASN A 129 -4.09 -19.34 -20.67
C ASN A 129 -4.52 -18.03 -21.34
N THR A 130 -4.65 -18.01 -22.67
CA THR A 130 -5.11 -16.82 -23.40
C THR A 130 -6.51 -16.39 -22.94
N ARG A 131 -7.44 -17.34 -22.73
CA ARG A 131 -8.79 -17.04 -22.22
C ARG A 131 -8.75 -16.48 -20.80
N ALA A 132 -8.01 -17.11 -19.89
CA ALA A 132 -7.87 -16.63 -18.52
C ALA A 132 -7.25 -15.22 -18.46
N GLN A 133 -6.27 -14.94 -19.33
CA GLN A 133 -5.67 -13.61 -19.45
C GLN A 133 -6.66 -12.57 -19.98
N ALA A 134 -7.48 -12.93 -20.97
CA ALA A 134 -8.53 -12.04 -21.48
C ALA A 134 -9.56 -11.69 -20.40
N GLU A 135 -9.96 -12.68 -19.58
CA GLU A 135 -10.86 -12.44 -18.43
C GLU A 135 -10.22 -11.55 -17.37
N LEU A 136 -8.96 -11.81 -17.00
CA LEU A 136 -8.21 -10.95 -16.07
C LEU A 136 -8.11 -9.51 -16.59
N ALA A 137 -7.78 -9.32 -17.86
CA ALA A 137 -7.73 -8.01 -18.50
C ALA A 137 -9.10 -7.31 -18.45
N GLN A 138 -10.19 -8.04 -18.69
CA GLN A 138 -11.54 -7.49 -18.60
C GLN A 138 -11.89 -7.04 -17.17
N GLN A 139 -11.52 -7.83 -16.15
CA GLN A 139 -11.75 -7.44 -14.75
C GLN A 139 -10.88 -6.23 -14.35
N ARG A 140 -9.63 -6.14 -14.81
CA ARG A 140 -8.76 -4.96 -14.61
C ARG A 140 -9.39 -3.69 -15.19
N VAL A 141 -9.92 -3.74 -16.41
CA VAL A 141 -10.64 -2.60 -17.00
C VAL A 141 -11.88 -2.22 -16.19
N ARG A 142 -12.61 -3.19 -15.63
CA ARG A 142 -13.79 -2.94 -14.79
C ARG A 142 -13.39 -2.29 -13.46
N ARG A 143 -12.30 -2.75 -12.83
CA ARG A 143 -11.69 -2.15 -11.63
C ARG A 143 -11.31 -0.69 -11.88
N ASP A 144 -10.57 -0.40 -12.95
CA ASP A 144 -10.12 0.97 -13.27
C ASP A 144 -11.30 1.90 -13.53
N ARG A 145 -12.35 1.38 -14.15
CA ARG A 145 -13.60 2.13 -14.35
C ARG A 145 -14.34 2.41 -13.04
N ALA A 146 -14.30 1.50 -12.07
CA ALA A 146 -14.86 1.73 -10.75
C ALA A 146 -14.05 2.78 -9.98
N ALA A 147 -12.72 2.67 -9.99
CA ALA A 147 -11.81 3.66 -9.39
C ALA A 147 -12.01 5.06 -10.01
N ALA A 148 -12.11 5.17 -11.33
CA ALA A 148 -12.40 6.44 -11.99
C ALA A 148 -13.80 6.98 -11.68
N ARG A 149 -14.78 6.12 -11.35
CA ARG A 149 -16.11 6.54 -10.89
C ARG A 149 -16.01 7.15 -9.49
N TYR A 150 -15.28 6.48 -8.59
CA TYR A 150 -15.01 6.97 -7.25
C TYR A 150 -14.34 8.34 -7.26
N ARG A 151 -13.22 8.49 -7.98
CA ARG A 151 -12.48 9.76 -8.09
C ARG A 151 -13.36 10.91 -8.57
N ARG A 152 -14.23 10.67 -9.56
CA ARG A 152 -15.19 11.70 -10.03
C ARG A 152 -16.27 12.01 -9.02
N ALA A 153 -16.83 11.00 -8.34
CA ALA A 153 -17.86 11.22 -7.34
C ALA A 153 -17.31 11.99 -6.13
N ARG A 154 -16.09 11.64 -5.68
CA ARG A 154 -15.36 12.34 -4.62
C ARG A 154 -15.09 13.80 -5.00
N GLN A 155 -14.59 14.05 -6.20
CA GLN A 155 -14.36 15.42 -6.67
C GLN A 155 -15.66 16.24 -6.73
N ALA A 156 -16.75 15.64 -7.22
CA ALA A 156 -18.05 16.29 -7.26
C ALA A 156 -18.56 16.62 -5.85
N ARG A 157 -18.36 15.72 -4.88
CA ARG A 157 -18.69 15.97 -3.47
C ARG A 157 -17.86 17.11 -2.88
N LEU A 158 -16.55 17.11 -3.13
CA LEU A 158 -15.64 18.18 -2.69
C LEU A 158 -16.06 19.54 -3.24
N ASN A 159 -16.50 19.61 -4.50
CA ASN A 159 -17.00 20.84 -5.09
C ASN A 159 -18.31 21.33 -4.45
N LEU A 160 -19.14 20.43 -3.90
CA LEU A 160 -20.44 20.74 -3.30
C LEU A 160 -20.32 21.22 -1.86
N GLU A 161 -19.68 20.42 -1.01
CA GLU A 161 -19.63 20.59 0.45
C GLU A 161 -18.32 21.26 0.93
N GLY A 162 -17.26 21.20 0.12
CA GLY A 162 -15.91 21.60 0.52
C GLY A 162 -15.19 20.53 1.34
N PRO A 163 -13.97 20.84 1.84
CA PRO A 163 -13.23 19.94 2.72
C PRO A 163 -13.95 19.82 4.07
N GLY A 164 -14.00 18.60 4.63
CA GLY A 164 -14.72 18.34 5.87
C GLY A 164 -14.49 16.93 6.42
N ALA A 165 -15.19 16.59 7.52
CA ALA A 165 -15.04 15.30 8.20
C ALA A 165 -15.31 14.08 7.31
N TRP A 166 -16.09 14.24 6.24
CA TRP A 166 -16.39 13.19 5.28
C TRP A 166 -15.14 12.68 4.53
N GLU A 167 -14.04 13.44 4.48
CA GLU A 167 -12.79 13.00 3.85
C GLU A 167 -12.11 11.86 4.63
N LEU A 168 -12.42 11.70 5.93
CA LEU A 168 -11.95 10.58 6.73
C LEU A 168 -12.54 9.24 6.26
N GLU A 169 -13.83 9.25 5.88
CA GLU A 169 -14.53 8.09 5.31
C GLU A 169 -14.15 7.90 3.83
N PHE A 170 -14.05 9.00 3.07
CA PHE A 170 -13.78 8.99 1.63
C PHE A 170 -12.43 9.64 1.30
N GLN A 171 -11.36 8.90 1.51
CA GLN A 171 -9.99 9.35 1.27
C GLN A 171 -9.67 9.47 -0.24
N ILE A 172 -8.59 10.17 -0.56
CA ILE A 172 -8.11 10.25 -1.96
C ILE A 172 -7.63 8.86 -2.38
N LEU A 173 -8.17 8.36 -3.49
CA LEU A 173 -7.82 7.04 -4.02
C LEU A 173 -6.65 7.16 -5.00
N HIS A 174 -5.43 6.91 -4.51
CA HIS A 174 -4.25 6.80 -5.35
C HIS A 174 -4.24 5.46 -6.10
N ASP A 175 -3.45 5.35 -7.17
CA ASP A 175 -3.32 4.08 -7.89
C ASP A 175 -2.65 3.00 -7.02
N GLU A 176 -1.80 3.40 -6.08
CA GLU A 176 -1.17 2.53 -5.08
C GLU A 176 -2.17 1.92 -4.10
N ASP A 177 -3.29 2.59 -3.83
CA ASP A 177 -4.31 2.07 -2.92
C ASP A 177 -5.14 0.94 -3.55
N VAL A 178 -5.12 0.81 -4.87
CA VAL A 178 -5.91 -0.16 -5.64
C VAL A 178 -5.22 -1.53 -5.64
N ARG A 179 -5.01 -2.08 -4.45
CA ARG A 179 -4.31 -3.35 -4.16
C ARG A 179 -5.21 -4.36 -3.45
N GLY A 180 -4.92 -5.65 -3.61
CA GLY A 180 -5.66 -6.74 -2.96
C GLY A 180 -5.47 -6.76 -1.44
N VAL A 181 -6.32 -7.51 -0.73
CA VAL A 181 -6.25 -7.61 0.75
C VAL A 181 -4.95 -8.27 1.20
N GLY A 182 -4.55 -9.34 0.53
CA GLY A 182 -3.40 -10.16 0.92
C GLY A 182 -2.10 -9.83 0.20
N ASP A 183 -2.11 -8.91 -0.77
CA ASP A 183 -1.06 -8.62 -1.78
C ASP A 183 0.22 -9.50 -1.73
N ASP A 184 0.05 -10.78 -2.05
CA ASP A 184 1.02 -11.56 -2.82
C ASP A 184 0.68 -11.39 -4.31
N GLU A 185 0.33 -10.18 -4.77
CA GLU A 185 0.14 -9.89 -6.19
C GLU A 185 1.52 -9.95 -6.85
N PRO A 186 1.82 -10.97 -7.66
CA PRO A 186 3.08 -11.03 -8.34
C PRO A 186 2.86 -10.33 -9.68
N GLN A 187 3.43 -9.14 -9.85
CA GLN A 187 3.82 -8.72 -11.21
C GLN A 187 4.68 -9.82 -11.90
N SER A 188 5.23 -10.78 -11.14
CA SER A 188 5.98 -11.95 -11.63
C SER A 188 5.18 -13.05 -12.33
N VAL A 189 3.84 -13.02 -12.40
CA VAL A 189 3.10 -14.04 -13.21
C VAL A 189 2.94 -13.62 -14.68
N LEU A 190 3.16 -12.33 -15.00
CA LEU A 190 3.03 -11.81 -16.37
C LEU A 190 4.36 -11.64 -17.10
N GLN A 191 5.45 -11.47 -16.37
CA GLN A 191 6.80 -11.49 -16.94
C GLN A 191 7.51 -12.73 -16.41
N GLY A 192 7.86 -13.65 -17.31
CA GLY A 192 8.71 -14.82 -17.04
C GLY A 192 10.16 -14.46 -16.69
N HIS A 193 10.37 -13.34 -16.00
CA HIS A 193 11.61 -13.06 -15.31
C HIS A 193 11.40 -13.36 -13.83
N ARG A 194 12.34 -14.15 -13.29
CA ARG A 194 12.71 -14.15 -11.88
C ARG A 194 13.21 -12.75 -11.51
N GLN A 195 12.34 -11.74 -11.58
CA GLN A 195 12.59 -10.49 -10.89
C GLN A 195 12.41 -10.84 -9.42
N SER A 196 13.58 -10.98 -8.80
CA SER A 196 13.89 -10.79 -7.39
C SER A 196 12.70 -10.28 -6.59
N ALA A 197 12.45 -10.93 -5.45
CA ALA A 197 11.81 -10.35 -4.28
C ALA A 197 11.76 -8.83 -4.39
N SER A 198 10.61 -8.29 -4.83
CA SER A 198 10.47 -6.85 -4.95
C SER A 198 10.74 -6.32 -3.56
N SER A 199 11.72 -5.43 -3.47
CA SER A 199 12.20 -4.69 -2.30
C SER A 199 11.04 -4.25 -1.41
N GLY A 200 10.58 -5.18 -0.59
CA GLY A 200 9.33 -5.14 0.12
C GLY A 200 9.69 -5.64 1.47
N VAL A 201 9.88 -4.68 2.38
CA VAL A 201 10.25 -4.92 3.75
C VAL A 201 9.43 -6.08 4.30
N GLY A 202 10.08 -7.00 5.05
CA GLY A 202 9.44 -8.23 5.54
C GLY A 202 8.01 -8.01 6.04
N GLU A 203 7.16 -9.03 5.92
CA GLU A 203 5.70 -8.96 6.12
C GLU A 203 5.24 -8.10 7.31
N GLY A 204 6.06 -7.97 8.36
CA GLY A 204 5.86 -7.07 9.50
C GLY A 204 5.63 -5.58 9.17
N ARG A 205 6.13 -5.04 8.04
CA ARG A 205 5.90 -3.63 7.66
C ARG A 205 4.78 -3.43 6.63
N LYS A 206 4.10 -4.51 6.20
CA LYS A 206 3.03 -4.45 5.19
C LYS A 206 1.77 -3.80 5.78
N LYS A 207 1.39 -2.64 5.27
CA LYS A 207 0.15 -1.94 5.62
C LYS A 207 -0.95 -2.29 4.62
N MET A 208 -2.11 -2.71 5.12
CA MET A 208 -3.29 -2.90 4.29
C MET A 208 -3.75 -1.56 3.71
N SER A 209 -4.19 -1.57 2.45
CA SER A 209 -4.77 -0.38 1.83
C SER A 209 -6.01 0.09 2.59
N TRP A 210 -6.16 1.41 2.74
CA TRP A 210 -7.26 2.01 3.49
C TRP A 210 -8.63 1.62 2.95
N ILE A 211 -8.71 1.27 1.66
CA ILE A 211 -9.95 0.80 1.05
C ILE A 211 -10.51 -0.43 1.76
N TRP A 212 -9.69 -1.20 2.49
CA TRP A 212 -10.10 -2.39 3.24
C TRP A 212 -10.41 -2.13 4.72
N ASN A 213 -10.04 -0.96 5.26
CA ASN A 213 -10.18 -0.66 6.69
C ASN A 213 -11.64 -0.37 7.12
N ALA A 214 -12.49 0.02 6.17
CA ALA A 214 -13.89 0.38 6.39
C ALA A 214 -14.81 -0.43 5.44
N SER A 215 -14.68 -1.75 5.45
CA SER A 215 -15.64 -2.59 4.72
C SER A 215 -16.97 -2.59 5.47
N ASP A 216 -17.98 -1.95 4.89
CA ASP A 216 -19.36 -2.15 5.32
C ASP A 216 -19.70 -3.65 5.27
N LYS A 217 -20.52 -4.14 6.21
CA LYS A 217 -20.98 -5.54 6.28
C LYS A 217 -21.76 -6.03 5.04
N SER A 218 -21.90 -5.18 4.02
CA SER A 218 -22.62 -5.42 2.77
C SER A 218 -21.80 -6.13 1.68
N GLY A 219 -20.55 -6.52 1.96
CA GLY A 219 -19.74 -7.29 1.02
C GLY A 219 -20.22 -8.74 0.87
N ASP A 220 -19.88 -9.36 -0.26
CA ASP A 220 -20.11 -10.79 -0.50
C ASP A 220 -19.45 -11.65 0.60
N GLN A 221 -20.03 -12.79 0.95
CA GLN A 221 -19.57 -13.63 2.06
C GLN A 221 -18.09 -14.03 1.90
N ALA A 222 -17.65 -14.30 0.66
CA ALA A 222 -16.25 -14.59 0.36
C ALA A 222 -15.31 -13.41 0.65
N HIS A 223 -15.74 -12.19 0.34
CA HIS A 223 -15.00 -10.97 0.64
C HIS A 223 -14.89 -10.73 2.15
N VAL A 224 -16.00 -10.91 2.89
CA VAL A 224 -16.00 -10.80 4.35
C VAL A 224 -15.07 -11.84 4.97
N GLU A 225 -15.08 -13.07 4.46
CA GLU A 225 -14.21 -14.13 4.95
C GLU A 225 -12.72 -13.83 4.68
N SER A 226 -12.37 -13.31 3.49
CA SER A 226 -11.00 -12.87 3.21
C SER A 226 -10.52 -11.79 4.19
N LEU A 227 -11.38 -10.86 4.58
CA LEU A 227 -11.04 -9.83 5.56
C LEU A 227 -10.89 -10.41 6.97
N ARG A 228 -11.71 -11.39 7.36
CA ARG A 228 -11.57 -12.09 8.65
C ARG A 228 -10.25 -12.84 8.73
N ILE A 229 -9.85 -13.53 7.65
CA ILE A 229 -8.56 -14.22 7.58
C ILE A 229 -7.41 -13.22 7.76
N GLU A 230 -7.44 -12.09 7.04
CA GLU A 230 -6.39 -11.09 7.16
C GLU A 230 -6.38 -10.40 8.53
N TRP A 231 -7.54 -10.19 9.14
CA TRP A 231 -7.62 -9.74 10.53
C TRP A 231 -7.01 -10.76 11.51
N LEU A 232 -7.33 -12.05 11.35
CA LEU A 232 -6.76 -13.12 12.19
C LEU A 232 -5.23 -13.20 12.01
N LYS A 233 -4.73 -13.09 10.79
CA LYS A 233 -3.28 -13.02 10.51
C LYS A 233 -2.64 -11.78 11.15
N ALA A 234 -3.26 -10.61 11.02
CA ALA A 234 -2.78 -9.38 11.63
C ALA A 234 -2.75 -9.47 13.16
N ARG A 235 -3.80 -10.05 13.75
CA ARG A 235 -3.86 -10.32 15.19
C ARG A 235 -2.79 -11.31 15.63
N ALA A 236 -2.62 -12.42 14.92
CA ALA A 236 -1.57 -13.39 15.22
C ALA A 236 -0.16 -12.79 15.08
N ARG A 237 0.05 -11.87 14.14
CA ARG A 237 1.30 -11.09 14.02
C ARG A 237 1.49 -10.14 15.20
N ALA A 238 0.44 -9.44 15.63
CA ALA A 238 0.51 -8.56 16.78
C ALA A 238 0.83 -9.33 18.08
N LEU A 239 0.19 -10.48 18.29
CA LEU A 239 0.47 -11.35 19.45
C LEU A 239 1.91 -11.87 19.43
N ARG A 240 2.38 -12.40 18.29
CA ARG A 240 3.78 -12.83 18.16
C ARG A 240 4.77 -11.69 18.38
N TRP A 241 4.45 -10.48 17.90
CA TRP A 241 5.31 -9.33 18.13
C TRP A 241 5.35 -8.94 19.60
N GLN A 242 4.24 -9.05 20.33
CA GLN A 242 4.21 -8.85 21.78
C GLN A 242 5.07 -9.87 22.51
N GLU A 243 4.93 -11.16 22.17
CA GLU A 243 5.80 -12.23 22.70
C GLU A 243 7.28 -11.93 22.40
N GLU A 244 7.61 -11.55 21.17
CA GLU A 244 8.99 -11.22 20.77
C GLU A 244 9.56 -10.05 21.59
N THR A 245 8.75 -9.01 21.86
CA THR A 245 9.20 -7.89 22.70
C THR A 245 9.47 -8.28 24.15
N GLU A 246 8.84 -9.34 24.65
CA GLU A 246 9.07 -9.90 25.99
C GLU A 246 10.25 -10.89 25.99
N LEU A 247 10.44 -11.67 24.93
CA LEU A 247 11.49 -12.69 24.82
C LEU A 247 12.86 -12.09 24.49
N LEU A 248 12.91 -11.08 23.60
CA LEU A 248 14.16 -10.53 23.09
C LEU A 248 15.13 -10.07 24.19
N PRO A 249 14.70 -9.38 25.27
CA PRO A 249 15.60 -9.03 26.38
C PRO A 249 16.21 -10.26 27.07
N GLU A 250 15.43 -11.32 27.25
CA GLU A 250 15.87 -12.57 27.87
C GLU A 250 16.79 -13.37 26.94
N GLU A 251 16.55 -13.35 25.63
CA GLU A 251 17.46 -13.94 24.64
C GLU A 251 18.79 -13.20 24.61
N MET A 252 18.77 -11.86 24.61
CA MET A 252 19.99 -11.04 24.69
C MET A 252 20.77 -11.32 25.97
N ARG A 253 20.07 -11.48 27.11
CA ARG A 253 20.67 -11.89 28.38
C ARG A 253 21.35 -13.26 28.26
N ARG A 254 20.65 -14.26 27.70
CA ARG A 254 21.21 -15.62 27.49
C ARG A 254 22.42 -15.63 26.58
N VAL A 255 22.50 -14.76 25.58
CA VAL A 255 23.70 -14.63 24.73
C VAL A 255 24.90 -14.19 25.56
N LEU A 256 24.73 -13.21 26.45
CA LEU A 256 25.80 -12.75 27.36
C LEU A 256 26.25 -13.87 28.30
N ALA A 257 25.29 -14.54 28.96
CA ALA A 257 25.56 -15.65 29.87
C ALA A 257 26.25 -16.83 29.16
N ALA A 258 25.88 -17.13 27.92
CA ALA A 258 26.54 -18.17 27.13
C ALA A 258 27.98 -17.79 26.80
N MET A 259 28.24 -16.54 26.38
CA MET A 259 29.61 -16.08 26.10
C MET A 259 30.49 -16.09 27.35
N GLU A 260 29.95 -15.72 28.51
CA GLU A 260 30.67 -15.79 29.80
C GLU A 260 30.96 -17.23 30.24
N SER A 261 30.01 -18.15 30.02
CA SER A 261 30.21 -19.57 30.27
C SER A 261 31.31 -20.15 29.37
N GLU A 262 31.31 -19.82 28.08
CA GLU A 262 32.34 -20.25 27.14
C GLU A 262 33.72 -19.66 27.50
N GLU A 263 33.79 -18.37 27.84
CA GLU A 263 35.00 -17.72 28.37
C GLU A 263 35.56 -18.50 29.57
N SER A 264 34.72 -18.78 30.57
CA SER A 264 35.10 -19.53 31.78
C SER A 264 35.54 -20.96 31.48
N HIS A 265 34.90 -21.61 30.50
CA HIS A 265 35.29 -22.94 30.04
C HIS A 265 36.70 -22.95 29.48
N TRP A 266 37.02 -22.02 28.58
CA TRP A 266 38.35 -21.90 27.99
C TRP A 266 39.43 -21.49 29.00
N GLU A 267 39.12 -20.63 29.97
CA GLU A 267 40.03 -20.33 31.09
C GLU A 267 40.32 -21.56 31.95
N THR A 268 39.30 -22.39 32.19
CA THR A 268 39.47 -23.66 32.91
C THR A 268 40.35 -24.63 32.11
N CYS A 269 40.16 -24.71 30.79
CA CYS A 269 41.02 -25.52 29.92
C CYS A 269 42.47 -25.02 29.92
N ALA A 270 42.70 -23.71 29.95
CA ALA A 270 44.04 -23.14 30.07
C ALA A 270 44.71 -23.48 31.42
N ALA A 271 43.93 -23.54 32.50
CA ALA A 271 44.41 -23.92 33.83
C ALA A 271 44.67 -25.43 33.97
N GLN A 272 43.91 -26.27 33.26
CA GLN A 272 44.06 -27.73 33.25
C GLN A 272 45.13 -28.16 32.24
N VAL A 273 46.39 -27.90 32.56
CA VAL A 273 47.53 -28.29 31.72
C VAL A 273 47.60 -29.81 31.58
N ARG A 274 47.55 -30.29 30.34
CA ARG A 274 47.73 -31.70 30.01
C ARG A 274 49.19 -32.10 30.19
N THR A 275 49.46 -32.99 31.15
CA THR A 275 50.82 -33.44 31.45
C THR A 275 51.32 -34.58 30.55
N ASP A 276 50.47 -35.08 29.65
CA ASP A 276 50.76 -36.22 28.78
C ASP A 276 51.40 -35.85 27.43
N VAL A 277 51.72 -34.57 27.22
CA VAL A 277 52.24 -34.00 25.96
C VAL A 277 53.55 -33.22 26.21
N SER A 278 54.33 -32.96 25.14
CA SER A 278 55.57 -32.17 25.24
C SER A 278 55.32 -30.74 25.71
N GLU A 279 56.32 -30.11 26.31
CA GLU A 279 56.21 -28.74 26.83
C GLU A 279 55.81 -27.73 25.75
N GLU A 280 56.33 -27.86 24.51
CA GLU A 280 55.95 -26.95 23.42
C GLU A 280 54.47 -27.08 23.04
N VAL A 281 53.92 -28.30 23.11
CA VAL A 281 52.50 -28.55 22.84
C VAL A 281 51.64 -28.06 24.01
N GLN A 282 52.11 -28.18 25.25
CA GLN A 282 51.43 -27.62 26.42
C GLN A 282 51.33 -26.09 26.33
N GLU A 283 52.41 -25.42 25.93
CA GLU A 283 52.42 -23.98 25.69
C GLU A 283 51.44 -23.60 24.57
N GLY A 284 51.43 -24.33 23.45
CA GLY A 284 50.49 -24.09 22.36
C GLY A 284 49.02 -24.27 22.76
N LEU A 285 48.70 -25.31 23.54
CA LEU A 285 47.34 -25.56 24.03
C LEU A 285 46.85 -24.48 25.00
N THR A 286 47.70 -24.06 25.92
CA THR A 286 47.38 -22.99 26.87
C THR A 286 47.21 -21.65 26.17
N ALA A 287 48.11 -21.31 25.24
CA ALA A 287 48.00 -20.10 24.42
C ALA A 287 46.70 -20.08 23.59
N TYR A 288 46.34 -21.21 22.97
CA TYR A 288 45.10 -21.33 22.20
C TYR A 288 43.86 -21.17 23.08
N ALA A 289 43.82 -21.83 24.24
CA ALA A 289 42.69 -21.72 25.17
C ALA A 289 42.51 -20.27 25.68
N LEU A 290 43.61 -19.59 26.02
CA LEU A 290 43.56 -18.17 26.40
C LEU A 290 43.10 -17.26 25.26
N ASP A 291 43.49 -17.54 24.01
CA ASP A 291 43.00 -16.78 22.85
C ASP A 291 41.50 -16.99 22.62
N GLN A 292 40.98 -18.22 22.76
CA GLN A 292 39.54 -18.49 22.70
C GLN A 292 38.77 -17.75 23.80
N ALA A 293 39.25 -17.77 25.05
CA ALA A 293 38.65 -17.01 26.15
C ALA A 293 38.59 -15.50 25.82
N ARG A 294 39.68 -14.95 25.27
CA ARG A 294 39.73 -13.55 24.82
C ARG A 294 38.72 -13.24 23.71
N ILE A 295 38.54 -14.15 22.76
CA ILE A 295 37.57 -13.98 21.67
C ILE A 295 36.13 -13.92 22.23
N PHE A 296 35.75 -14.83 23.11
CA PHE A 296 34.41 -14.81 23.72
C PHE A 296 34.18 -13.55 24.56
N ARG A 297 35.19 -13.11 25.31
CA ARG A 297 35.15 -11.83 26.04
C ARG A 297 34.91 -10.64 25.09
N ALA A 298 35.65 -10.56 23.99
CA ALA A 298 35.48 -9.50 22.99
C ALA A 298 34.11 -9.56 22.28
N MET A 299 33.59 -10.75 21.99
CA MET A 299 32.24 -10.94 21.46
C MET A 299 31.17 -10.44 22.44
N ARG A 300 31.34 -10.71 23.74
CA ARG A 300 30.44 -10.22 24.79
C ARG A 300 30.45 -8.69 24.86
N ASP A 301 31.63 -8.08 24.92
CA ASP A 301 31.76 -6.62 25.05
C ASP A 301 31.18 -5.89 23.83
N THR A 302 31.45 -6.41 22.63
CA THR A 302 30.85 -5.87 21.39
C THR A 302 29.34 -6.02 21.39
N PHE A 303 28.79 -7.17 21.81
CA PHE A 303 27.35 -7.38 21.93
C PHE A 303 26.69 -6.39 22.88
N VAL A 304 27.27 -6.17 24.07
CA VAL A 304 26.80 -5.15 25.02
C VAL A 304 26.79 -3.78 24.35
N SER A 305 27.88 -3.36 23.71
CA SER A 305 28.00 -2.03 23.10
C SER A 305 26.92 -1.75 22.04
N VAL A 306 26.53 -2.76 21.27
CA VAL A 306 25.54 -2.66 20.20
C VAL A 306 24.12 -2.70 20.76
N CYS A 307 23.83 -3.63 21.67
CA CYS A 307 22.48 -3.94 22.11
C CYS A 307 22.02 -3.13 23.33
N TYR A 308 22.93 -2.58 24.14
CA TYR A 308 22.61 -1.91 25.41
C TYR A 308 21.56 -0.80 25.25
N LYS A 309 21.71 0.06 24.23
CA LYS A 309 20.75 1.14 23.96
C LYS A 309 19.34 0.62 23.69
N GLN A 310 19.22 -0.50 22.98
CA GLN A 310 17.92 -1.09 22.63
C GLN A 310 17.27 -1.75 23.84
N VAL A 311 18.05 -2.42 24.68
CA VAL A 311 17.56 -3.08 25.90
C VAL A 311 17.10 -2.08 26.94
N VAL A 312 17.83 -0.98 27.15
CA VAL A 312 17.41 0.11 28.04
C VAL A 312 16.10 0.74 27.54
N ALA A 313 15.98 0.97 26.24
CA ALA A 313 14.75 1.50 25.64
C ALA A 313 13.54 0.55 25.79
N ALA A 314 13.78 -0.76 25.83
CA ALA A 314 12.76 -1.78 26.09
C ALA A 314 12.44 -1.96 27.60
N GLY A 315 13.07 -1.19 28.49
CA GLY A 315 12.84 -1.27 29.94
C GLY A 315 13.68 -2.34 30.67
N GLY A 316 14.59 -3.01 29.97
CA GLY A 316 15.56 -3.97 30.52
C GLY A 316 16.88 -3.32 30.96
N GLY A 317 17.95 -4.12 31.03
CA GLY A 317 19.33 -3.64 31.25
C GLY A 317 19.68 -3.31 32.70
N LYS A 318 18.87 -3.80 33.66
CA LYS A 318 19.09 -3.60 35.10
C LYS A 318 19.94 -4.72 35.73
N ASP A 319 20.00 -5.86 35.06
CA ASP A 319 20.69 -7.06 35.51
C ASP A 319 22.21 -6.89 35.48
N GLU A 320 22.92 -7.60 36.37
CA GLU A 320 24.37 -7.47 36.54
C GLU A 320 25.15 -7.78 35.26
N GLU A 321 24.64 -8.70 34.45
CA GLU A 321 25.22 -9.14 33.18
C GLU A 321 25.40 -7.99 32.17
N TRP A 322 24.55 -6.95 32.24
CA TRP A 322 24.66 -5.76 31.40
C TRP A 322 25.62 -4.70 31.96
N ARG A 323 26.00 -4.79 33.24
CA ARG A 323 26.89 -3.81 33.90
C ARG A 323 28.36 -4.09 33.62
N SER A 324 28.73 -5.35 33.42
CA SER A 324 30.12 -5.79 33.23
C SER A 324 30.77 -5.25 31.94
N GLY A 325 29.98 -4.91 30.91
CA GLY A 325 30.46 -4.34 29.64
C GLY A 325 30.46 -2.81 29.56
N SER A 326 29.94 -2.09 30.58
CA SER A 326 29.80 -0.63 30.51
C SER A 326 31.10 0.14 30.79
N THR A 327 32.14 -0.51 31.32
CA THR A 327 33.35 0.18 31.81
C THR A 327 34.53 0.19 30.86
N LEU A 328 34.51 -0.55 29.74
CA LEU A 328 35.63 -0.57 28.82
C LEU A 328 35.12 -0.69 27.39
N ILE A 329 35.23 0.41 26.63
CA ILE A 329 35.62 0.53 25.23
C ILE A 329 35.06 1.87 24.72
N THR A 330 35.88 2.90 24.82
CA THR A 330 35.80 4.02 23.87
C THR A 330 36.29 3.46 22.53
N LEU A 331 35.37 3.09 21.64
CA LEU A 331 35.72 2.75 20.26
C LEU A 331 36.45 3.97 19.65
N PRO A 332 37.59 3.79 18.96
CA PRO A 332 38.08 4.84 18.07
C PRO A 332 37.01 5.11 17.00
N PRO A 333 36.88 6.37 16.53
CA PRO A 333 35.81 6.74 15.61
C PRO A 333 35.85 5.83 14.38
N ALA A 334 34.73 5.15 14.14
CA ALA A 334 34.54 4.38 12.93
C ALA A 334 34.79 5.30 11.73
N ILE A 335 35.64 4.85 10.82
CA ILE A 335 35.76 5.43 9.48
C ILE A 335 34.37 5.29 8.86
N LEU A 336 33.65 6.41 8.80
CA LEU A 336 32.44 6.53 8.02
C LEU A 336 32.79 6.18 6.57
N PRO A 337 32.05 5.29 5.89
CA PRO A 337 32.07 5.31 4.44
C PRO A 337 31.56 6.68 4.00
N HIS A 338 32.40 7.39 3.24
CA HIS A 338 32.06 8.63 2.55
C HIS A 338 30.68 8.54 1.91
N ASP A 339 29.85 9.53 2.23
CA ASP A 339 28.85 10.16 1.38
C ASP A 339 27.93 9.25 0.55
N VAL A 340 26.86 8.79 1.20
CA VAL A 340 25.58 8.66 0.51
C VAL A 340 25.05 10.07 0.31
N GLN A 341 25.19 10.59 -0.91
CA GLN A 341 24.58 11.84 -1.37
C GLN A 341 23.09 11.89 -0.97
N GLN A 342 22.74 12.87 -0.15
CA GLN A 342 21.36 13.34 -0.05
C GLN A 342 21.04 14.24 -1.27
N PRO A 343 19.78 14.25 -1.73
CA PRO A 343 19.36 15.02 -2.89
C PRO A 343 19.49 16.53 -2.60
N VAL A 344 20.05 17.24 -3.57
CA VAL A 344 20.21 18.70 -3.57
C VAL A 344 18.83 19.36 -3.60
N ASP A 345 18.57 20.22 -2.62
CA ASP A 345 17.46 21.19 -2.65
C ASP A 345 17.72 22.22 -3.77
N GLU A 346 16.81 22.31 -4.73
CA GLU A 346 16.71 23.41 -5.69
C GLU A 346 16.17 24.67 -5.00
N SER A 347 17.02 25.34 -4.23
CA SER A 347 16.81 26.75 -3.89
C SER A 347 18.18 27.37 -3.62
N ASP A 348 18.62 28.18 -4.59
CA ASP A 348 19.69 29.18 -4.51
C ASP A 348 20.77 29.01 -5.58
N LEU A 349 20.41 29.33 -6.83
CA LEU A 349 21.34 29.91 -7.79
C LEU A 349 20.79 31.25 -8.28
N HIS A 350 21.02 32.28 -7.47
CA HIS A 350 21.09 33.65 -7.93
C HIS A 350 22.55 34.08 -7.85
N ILE A 351 23.17 34.39 -8.98
CA ILE A 351 24.45 35.09 -9.08
C ILE A 351 24.28 36.11 -10.23
N PRO A 352 24.82 37.35 -10.08
CA PRO A 352 24.65 38.50 -10.99
C PRO A 352 24.96 38.28 -12.48
#